data_AF-A0A6B9ZKA6-F1
#
_entry.id   AF-A0A6B9ZKA6-F1
#
_cell.length_a   1.000
_cell.length_b   1.000
_cell.length_c   1.000
_cell.angle_alpha   90.00
_cell.angle_beta   90.00
_cell.angle_gamma   90.00
#
_symmetry.space_group_name_H-M   'P 1'
#
loop_
_entity.id
_entity.type
_entity.pdbx_description
1 polymer ?
#
loop_
_entity_poly.entity_id
_entity_poly.type
_entity_poly.pdbx_seq_one_letter_code
_entity_poly.pdbx_strand_id
1 'polypeptide(L)' 'MNKWKIYAIFMSLMTFGALKETFRILTSNAPDIANNRMSILPFAICMSVIFMVLSIRFWRKSSNVM' A
#
# COMPACT_ATOMS: atom_id res chain seq x y z
N MET A 1 -13.85 5.86 18.79
CA MET A 1 -12.95 6.14 17.63
C MET A 1 -13.75 5.94 16.36
N ASN A 2 -13.82 6.95 15.47
CA ASN A 2 -14.65 6.88 14.26
C ASN A 2 -14.20 5.70 13.37
N LYS A 3 -15.14 4.92 12.82
CA LYS A 3 -14.86 3.76 11.94
C LYS A 3 -13.92 4.13 10.78
N TRP A 4 -14.06 5.34 10.25
CA TRP A 4 -13.19 5.87 9.20
C TRP A 4 -11.73 6.05 9.63
N LYS A 5 -11.49 6.40 10.90
CA LYS A 5 -10.14 6.54 11.46
C LYS A 5 -9.44 5.18 11.57
N ILE A 6 -10.19 4.14 11.96
CA ILE A 6 -9.68 2.76 12.02
C ILE A 6 -9.30 2.28 10.61
N TYR A 7 -10.17 2.49 9.62
CA TYR A 7 -9.86 2.14 8.23
C TYR A 7 -8.67 2.91 7.67
N ALA A 8 -8.53 4.20 8.00
CA ALA A 8 -7.38 5.00 7.57
C ALA A 8 -6.06 4.43 8.14
N ILE A 9 -6.02 4.11 9.43
CA ILE A 9 -4.83 3.53 10.08
C ILE A 9 -4.50 2.17 9.46
N PHE A 10 -5.51 1.30 9.27
CA PHE A 10 -5.31 -0.01 8.66
C PHE A 10 -4.76 0.10 7.23
N MET A 11 -5.33 0.96 6.40
CA MET A 11 -4.85 1.19 5.04
C MET A 11 -3.45 1.80 5.01
N SER A 12 -3.11 2.66 5.99
CA SER A 12 -1.75 3.18 6.14
C SER A 12 -0.76 2.05 6.43
N LEU A 13 -1.08 1.12 7.33
CA LEU A 13 -0.23 -0.05 7.62
C LEU A 13 -0.06 -0.93 6.37
N MET A 14 -1.14 -1.18 5.63
CA MET A 14 -1.08 -1.92 4.36
C MET A 14 -0.20 -1.22 3.32
N THR A 15 -0.24 0.12 3.27
CA THR A 15 0.64 0.93 2.40
C THR A 15 2.11 0.71 2.75
N PHE A 16 2.48 0.74 4.03
CA PHE A 16 3.86 0.47 4.47
C PHE A 16 4.31 -0.97 4.14
N GLY A 17 3.41 -1.95 4.31
CA GLY A 17 3.67 -3.35 3.92
C GLY A 17 3.90 -3.49 2.40
N ALA A 18 3.05 -2.86 1.60
CA ALA A 18 3.16 -2.87 0.14
C ALA A 18 4.42 -2.15 -0.37
N LEU A 19 4.81 -1.04 0.27
CA LEU A 19 6.07 -0.36 -0.03
C LEU A 19 7.28 -1.25 0.29
N LYS A 20 7.31 -1.89 1.46
CA LYS A 20 8.37 -2.84 1.83
C LYS A 20 8.49 -3.97 0.80
N GLU A 21 7.36 -4.50 0.35
CA GLU A 21 7.32 -5.55 -0.67
C GLU A 21 7.79 -5.04 -2.04
N THR A 22 7.42 -3.81 -2.42
CA THR A 22 7.91 -3.16 -3.64
C THR A 22 9.44 -2.99 -3.59
N PHE A 23 10.00 -2.57 -2.45
CA PHE A 23 11.45 -2.52 -2.25
C PHE A 23 12.09 -3.91 -2.35
N ARG A 24 11.45 -4.94 -1.80
CA ARG A 24 11.91 -6.33 -1.92
C ARG A 24 11.95 -6.77 -3.38
N ILE A 25 10.92 -6.46 -4.17
CA ILE A 25 10.86 -6.79 -5.60
C ILE A 25 11.96 -6.07 -6.40
N LEU A 26 12.24 -4.81 -6.06
CA LEU A 26 13.27 -4.00 -6.72
C LEU A 26 14.70 -4.47 -6.41
N THR A 27 14.97 -4.86 -5.16
CA THR A 27 16.34 -5.12 -4.68
C THR A 27 16.70 -6.59 -4.57
N SER A 28 15.71 -7.48 -4.47
CA SER A 28 15.95 -8.92 -4.32
C SER A 28 16.21 -9.59 -5.67
N ASN A 29 17.17 -10.50 -5.69
CA ASN A 29 17.47 -11.40 -6.80
C ASN A 29 16.92 -12.82 -6.58
N ALA A 30 15.93 -12.97 -5.70
CA ALA A 30 15.27 -14.25 -5.51
C ALA A 30 14.69 -14.77 -6.85
N PRO A 31 14.79 -16.07 -7.15
CA PRO A 31 14.46 -16.62 -8.48
C PRO A 31 12.99 -16.46 -8.88
N ASP A 32 12.08 -16.36 -7.90
CA ASP A 32 10.66 -16.04 -8.07
C ASP A 32 10.42 -14.59 -8.53
N ILE A 33 11.29 -13.67 -8.12
CA ILE A 33 11.22 -12.23 -8.41
C ILE A 33 12.02 -11.87 -9.67
N ALA A 34 13.25 -12.36 -9.81
CA ALA A 34 14.19 -11.92 -10.85
C ALA A 34 13.64 -12.20 -12.27
N ASN A 35 13.03 -13.36 -12.48
CA ASN A 35 12.47 -13.75 -13.77
C ASN A 35 11.15 -13.04 -14.12
N ASN A 36 10.44 -12.53 -13.11
CA ASN A 36 9.09 -11.96 -13.25
C ASN A 36 9.01 -10.48 -12.82
N ARG A 37 10.15 -9.83 -12.55
CA ARG A 37 10.19 -8.48 -11.97
C ARG A 37 9.38 -7.48 -12.78
N MET A 38 9.45 -7.57 -14.11
CA MET A 38 8.77 -6.68 -15.04
C MET A 38 7.23 -6.81 -14.99
N SER A 39 6.71 -7.98 -14.64
CA SER A 39 5.25 -8.21 -14.51
C SER A 39 4.74 -7.93 -13.10
N ILE A 40 5.52 -8.22 -12.06
CA ILE A 40 5.08 -8.07 -10.66
C ILE A 40 5.25 -6.64 -10.14
N LEU A 41 6.30 -5.93 -10.58
CA LEU A 41 6.60 -4.57 -10.11
C LEU A 41 5.47 -3.56 -10.37
N PRO A 42 4.84 -3.50 -11.57
CA PRO A 42 3.70 -2.61 -11.79
C PRO A 42 2.53 -2.89 -10.84
N PHE A 43 2.24 -4.17 -10.56
CA PHE A 43 1.19 -4.54 -9.61
C PHE A 43 1.51 -4.08 -8.19
N ALA A 44 2.75 -4.27 -7.72
CA ALA A 44 3.18 -3.84 -6.40
C ALA A 44 3.08 -2.32 -6.22
N ILE A 45 3.48 -1.56 -7.24
CA ILE A 45 3.34 -0.09 -7.27
C ILE A 45 1.86 0.31 -7.27
N CYS A 46 1.04 -0.27 -8.15
CA CYS A 46 -0.39 0.03 -8.22
C CYS A 46 -1.09 -0.23 -6.88
N MET A 47 -0.82 -1.37 -6.24
CA MET A 47 -1.41 -1.69 -4.93
C MET A 47 -0.96 -0.71 -3.83
N SER A 48 0.32 -0.34 -3.82
CA SER A 48 0.84 0.66 -2.87
C SER A 48 0.12 2.00 -3.04
N VAL A 49 -0.08 2.46 -4.28
CA VAL A 49 -0.80 3.70 -4.57
C VAL A 49 -2.26 3.61 -4.16
N ILE A 50 -2.94 2.49 -4.43
CA ILE A 50 -4.35 2.26 -4.04
C ILE A 50 -4.50 2.35 -2.52
N PHE A 51 -3.65 1.65 -1.75
CA PHE A 51 -3.71 1.71 -0.29
C PHE A 51 -3.43 3.11 0.25
N MET A 52 -2.48 3.82 -0.34
CA MET A 52 -2.18 5.20 0.03
C MET A 52 -3.37 6.12 -0.21
N VAL A 53 -4.00 6.03 -1.39
CA VAL A 53 -5.19 6.83 -1.74
C VAL A 53 -6.35 6.52 -0.80
N LEU A 54 -6.62 5.25 -0.52
CA LEU A 54 -7.67 4.84 0.40
C LEU A 54 -7.41 5.34 1.83
N SER A 55 -6.16 5.26 2.31
CA SER A 55 -5.74 5.80 3.59
C SER A 55 -6.05 7.30 3.70
N ILE A 56 -5.64 8.09 2.70
CA ILE A 56 -5.90 9.53 2.66
C ILE A 56 -7.40 9.82 2.59
N ARG A 57 -8.16 9.09 1.76
CA ARG A 57 -9.62 9.28 1.63
C ARG A 57 -10.34 8.98 2.94
N PHE A 58 -10.00 7.89 3.63
CA PHE A 58 -10.61 7.56 4.91
C PHE A 58 -10.19 8.51 6.03
N TRP A 59 -8.96 9.01 6.01
CA TRP A 59 -8.50 10.03 6.96
C TRP A 59 -9.30 11.32 6.81
N ARG A 60 -9.39 11.85 5.57
CA ARG A 60 -10.20 13.05 5.26
C ARG A 60 -11.66 12.86 5.63
N LYS A 61 -12.24 11.68 5.33
CA LYS A 61 -13.62 11.35 5.72
C LYS A 61 -13.78 11.27 7.24
N SER A 62 -12.79 10.80 7.97
CA SER A 62 -12.82 10.82 9.43
C SER A 62 -12.76 12.23 10.01
N SER A 63 -12.02 13.14 9.37
CA SER A 63 -11.87 14.54 9.82
C SER A 63 -13.06 15.42 9.49
N ASN A 64 -13.76 15.17 8.37
CA ASN A 64 -15.00 15.88 8.00
C ASN A 64 -16.26 15.35 8.71
N VAL A 65 -16.15 14.26 9.48
CA VAL A 65 -17.27 13.67 10.25
C VAL A 65 -17.17 14.04 11.75
N MET A 66 -16.19 14.86 12.13
CA MET A 66 -16.18 15.62 13.39
C MET A 66 -16.74 17.01 13.13
#